data_AF-A0A3N5JID1-F1
#
_entry.id   AF-A0A3N5JID1-F1
#
_cell.length_a   1.000
_cell.length_b   1.000
_cell.length_c   1.000
_cell.angle_alpha   90.00
_cell.angle_beta   90.00
_cell.angle_gamma   90.00
#
_symmetry.space_group_name_H-M   'P 1'
#
loop_
_entity.id
_entity.type
_entity.pdbx_description
1 polymer ?
#
loop_
_entity_poly.entity_id
_entity_poly.type
_entity_poly.pdbx_seq_one_letter_code
_entity_poly.pdbx_strand_id
1 'polypeptide(L)'
;DDPHQSFPGRVFGDFYPLAWYHEFDGGRQFYTALGHKIEYYDDVHFIRHLEGGILWAIGDKKPLDYSRVKSDFKIELVPDDK
;
A
#
# COMPACT_ATOMS: atom_id res chain seq x y z
N ASP A 1 19.95 24.75 -7.26
CA ASP A 1 19.50 24.35 -5.92
C ASP A 1 18.00 24.53 -5.85
N ASP A 2 17.24 23.45 -6.00
CA ASP A 2 15.79 23.50 -5.84
C ASP A 2 15.47 23.89 -4.38
N PRO A 3 14.63 24.91 -4.14
CA PRO A 3 14.27 25.31 -2.81
C PRO A 3 13.54 24.15 -2.13
N HIS A 4 13.94 23.83 -0.89
CA HIS A 4 13.27 22.86 -0.03
C HIS A 4 11.79 23.23 0.10
N GLN A 5 10.96 22.63 -0.74
CA GLN A 5 9.52 22.80 -0.71
C GLN A 5 9.07 22.29 0.66
N SER A 6 8.65 23.19 1.55
CA SER A 6 8.12 22.80 2.83
C SER A 6 6.91 21.92 2.55
N PHE A 7 7.01 20.64 2.94
CA PHE A 7 5.92 19.69 2.80
C PHE A 7 4.64 20.34 3.37
N PRO A 8 3.52 20.29 2.64
CA PRO A 8 2.36 21.09 2.99
C PRO A 8 1.73 20.53 4.27
N GLY A 9 2.01 21.21 5.39
CA GLY A 9 1.27 21.09 6.64
C GLY A 9 1.59 19.89 7.53
N ARG A 10 1.18 20.00 8.80
CA ARG A 10 1.19 18.95 9.82
C ARG A 10 0.15 17.86 9.50
N VAL A 11 0.21 17.26 8.31
CA VAL A 11 -0.74 16.22 7.87
C VAL A 11 -0.76 15.03 8.85
N PHE A 12 0.39 14.76 9.48
CA PHE A 12 0.55 13.72 10.50
C PHE A 12 0.95 14.27 11.88
N GLY A 13 0.78 15.58 12.12
CA GLY A 13 1.25 16.21 13.35
C GLY A 13 2.77 16.16 13.48
N ASP A 14 3.25 15.79 14.67
CA ASP A 14 4.68 15.63 14.98
C ASP A 14 5.17 14.19 14.75
N PHE A 15 4.31 13.31 14.23
CA PHE A 15 4.62 11.90 14.01
C PHE A 15 4.67 11.56 12.53
N TYR A 16 5.63 10.74 12.12
CA TYR A 16 5.72 10.22 10.76
C TYR A 16 5.31 8.75 10.76
N PRO A 17 4.21 8.36 10.09
CA PRO A 17 3.80 6.97 10.05
C PRO A 17 4.84 6.13 9.31
N LEU A 18 5.44 5.17 10.02
CA LEU A 18 6.41 4.22 9.44
C LEU A 18 5.73 3.05 8.71
N ALA A 19 4.47 2.78 9.02
CA ALA A 19 3.64 1.82 8.30
C ALA A 19 2.18 2.25 8.37
N TRP A 20 1.44 2.02 7.30
CA TRP A 20 0.00 2.30 7.24
C TRP A 20 -0.69 1.38 6.25
N TYR A 21 -2.01 1.30 6.36
CA TYR A 21 -2.86 0.62 5.41
C TYR A 21 -4.05 1.49 5.06
N HIS A 22 -4.61 1.31 3.86
CA HIS A 22 -5.73 2.08 3.37
C HIS A 22 -6.58 1.25 2.40
N GLU A 23 -7.90 1.33 2.54
CA GLU A 23 -8.84 0.78 1.56
C GLU A 23 -9.36 1.92 0.69
N PHE A 24 -9.22 1.78 -0.63
CA PHE A 24 -9.68 2.80 -1.57
C PHE A 24 -10.14 2.15 -2.87
N ASP A 25 -11.27 2.61 -3.39
CA ASP A 25 -11.84 2.19 -4.69
C ASP A 25 -12.03 0.67 -4.84
N GLY A 26 -12.38 -0.01 -3.75
CA GLY A 26 -12.50 -1.48 -3.70
C GLY A 26 -11.17 -2.23 -3.57
N GLY A 27 -10.03 -1.53 -3.68
CA GLY A 27 -8.69 -2.06 -3.46
C GLY A 27 -8.18 -1.87 -2.03
N ARG A 28 -7.09 -2.57 -1.72
CA ARG A 28 -6.35 -2.47 -0.45
C ARG A 28 -4.90 -2.11 -0.73
N GLN A 29 -4.35 -1.20 0.08
CA GLN A 29 -2.98 -0.71 -0.03
C GLN A 29 -2.30 -0.82 1.33
N PHE A 30 -1.11 -1.40 1.34
CA PHE A 30 -0.24 -1.49 2.52
C PHE A 30 1.10 -0.84 2.20
N TYR A 31 1.63 -0.06 3.15
CA TYR A 31 2.91 0.63 3.03
C TYR A 31 3.73 0.43 4.29
N THR A 32 5.04 0.26 4.12
CA THR A 32 6.02 0.32 5.21
C THR A 32 7.32 0.98 4.76
N ALA A 33 7.86 1.87 5.59
CA ALA A 33 9.15 2.52 5.44
C ALA A 33 10.30 1.77 6.14
N LEU A 34 10.00 0.60 6.74
CA LEU A 34 10.98 -0.28 7.36
C LEU A 34 11.78 -1.05 6.28
N GLY A 35 12.85 -1.75 6.66
CA GLY A 35 13.61 -2.59 5.73
C GLY A 35 14.75 -1.90 4.99
N HIS A 36 15.18 -0.70 5.40
CA HIS A 36 16.29 0.01 4.74
C HIS A 36 17.62 -0.76 4.76
N LYS A 37 17.83 -1.65 5.74
CA LYS A 37 19.04 -2.45 5.89
C LYS A 37 18.78 -3.91 5.52
N ILE A 38 19.77 -4.55 4.90
CA ILE A 38 19.66 -5.94 4.42
C ILE A 38 19.47 -6.92 5.58
N GLU A 39 20.09 -6.66 6.73
CA GLU A 39 20.04 -7.54 7.90
C GLU A 39 18.64 -7.65 8.50
N TYR A 40 17.75 -6.67 8.24
CA TYR A 40 16.37 -6.74 8.71
C TYR A 40 15.59 -7.87 8.03
N TYR A 41 16.00 -8.32 6.85
CA TYR A 41 15.34 -9.43 6.16
C TYR A 41 15.67 -10.80 6.78
N ASP A 42 16.61 -10.86 7.73
CA ASP A 42 16.84 -12.04 8.57
C ASP A 42 16.07 -11.97 9.91
N ASP A 43 15.47 -10.82 10.26
CA ASP A 43 14.67 -10.66 11.47
C ASP A 43 13.26 -11.23 11.29
N VAL A 44 12.93 -12.24 12.11
CA VAL A 44 11.62 -12.90 12.11
C VAL A 44 10.45 -11.93 12.32
N HIS A 45 10.63 -10.85 13.08
CA HIS A 45 9.60 -9.86 13.32
C HIS A 45 9.34 -9.01 12.08
N PHE A 46 10.40 -8.62 11.36
CA PHE A 46 10.27 -7.86 10.13
C PHE A 46 9.66 -8.71 9.01
N ILE A 47 10.07 -9.97 8.88
CA ILE A 47 9.48 -10.91 7.93
C ILE A 47 7.98 -11.10 8.21
N ARG A 48 7.58 -11.28 9.48
CA ARG A 48 6.16 -11.40 9.85
C ARG A 48 5.36 -10.12 9.59
N HIS A 49 5.96 -8.95 9.77
CA HIS A 49 5.32 -7.67 9.42
C HIS A 49 5.06 -7.57 7.92
N LEU A 50 6.06 -7.91 7.10
CA LEU A 50 5.93 -7.93 5.65
C LEU A 50 4.90 -8.96 5.17
N GLU A 51 4.98 -10.18 5.69
CA GLU A 51 4.02 -11.26 5.40
C GLU A 51 2.59 -10.83 5.73
N GLY A 52 2.36 -10.28 6.92
CA GLY A 52 1.04 -9.80 7.34
C GLY A 52 0.49 -8.70 6.43
N GLY A 53 1.34 -7.75 6.03
CA GLY A 53 0.97 -6.68 5.10
C GLY A 53 0.60 -7.20 3.71
N ILE A 54 1.38 -8.15 3.16
CA ILE A 54 1.11 -8.77 1.86
C ILE A 54 -0.18 -9.59 1.90
N LEU A 55 -0.35 -10.44 2.92
CA LEU A 55 -1.55 -11.26 3.09
C LEU A 55 -2.80 -10.40 3.25
N TRP A 56 -2.71 -9.29 4.01
CA TRP A 56 -3.82 -8.35 4.13
C TRP A 56 -4.13 -7.67 2.80
N ALA A 57 -3.13 -7.19 2.05
CA ALA A 57 -3.35 -6.53 0.76
C ALA A 57 -4.05 -7.48 -0.24
N ILE A 58 -3.56 -8.71 -0.39
CA ILE A 58 -4.17 -9.75 -1.25
C ILE A 58 -5.56 -10.16 -0.73
N GLY A 59 -5.71 -10.26 0.58
CA GLY A 59 -6.91 -10.78 1.27
C GLY A 59 -7.34 -12.16 0.77
N ASP A 60 -8.64 -12.40 0.73
CA ASP A 60 -9.20 -13.75 0.54
C ASP A 60 -9.18 -14.28 -0.91
N LYS A 61 -8.45 -13.64 -1.84
CA LYS A 61 -8.45 -13.98 -3.29
C LYS A 61 -9.86 -14.10 -3.88
N LYS A 62 -10.81 -13.30 -3.37
CA LYS A 62 -12.17 -13.23 -3.88
C LYS A 62 -12.17 -12.67 -5.31
N PRO A 63 -13.15 -13.01 -6.16
CA PRO A 63 -13.35 -12.36 -7.43
C PRO A 63 -13.36 -10.83 -7.26
N LEU A 64 -12.77 -10.12 -8.23
CA LEU A 64 -12.66 -8.67 -8.19
C LEU A 64 -14.07 -8.05 -8.15
N ASP A 65 -14.35 -7.32 -7.08
CA ASP A 65 -15.62 -6.60 -6.88
C ASP A 65 -15.42 -5.12 -7.21
N TYR A 66 -15.80 -4.76 -8.43
CA TYR A 66 -15.73 -3.38 -8.93
C TYR A 66 -16.94 -2.53 -8.55
N SER A 67 -17.91 -3.04 -7.77
CA SER A 67 -19.11 -2.28 -7.39
C SER A 67 -18.82 -1.03 -6.54
N ARG A 68 -17.66 -1.01 -5.88
CA ARG A 68 -17.21 0.09 -5.01
C ARG A 68 -16.29 1.09 -5.73
N VAL A 69 -16.05 0.89 -7.03
CA VAL A 69 -15.26 1.79 -7.85
C VAL A 69 -16.04 3.08 -8.09
N LYS A 70 -15.49 4.20 -7.60
CA LYS A 70 -15.98 5.56 -7.77
C LYS A 70 -15.35 6.25 -8.97
N SER A 71 -14.22 5.75 -9.47
CA SER A 71 -13.59 6.30 -10.66
C SER A 71 -14.35 5.88 -11.93
N ASP A 72 -14.76 6.85 -12.76
CA ASP A 72 -15.47 6.61 -14.02
C ASP A 72 -14.55 6.07 -15.14
N PHE A 73 -13.41 5.47 -14.79
CA PHE A 73 -12.53 4.87 -15.79
C PHE A 73 -13.20 3.60 -16.34
N LYS A 74 -13.69 3.68 -17.57
CA LYS A 74 -14.07 2.50 -18.34
C LYS A 74 -12.82 1.66 -18.57
N ILE A 75 -12.62 0.66 -17.71
CA ILE A 75 -11.65 -0.40 -17.94
C ILE A 75 -12.21 -1.23 -19.10
N GLU A 76 -11.68 -1.03 -20.31
CA GLU A 76 -11.81 -2.05 -21.35
C GLU A 76 -11.01 -3.25 -20.85
N LEU A 77 -11.74 -4.28 -20.38
CA LEU A 77 -11.15 -5.55 -20.01
C LEU A 77 -10.51 -6.13 -21.27
N VAL A 78 -9.20 -5.99 -21.41
CA VAL A 78 -8.43 -6.79 -22.36
C VAL A 78 -8.55 -8.22 -21.86
N PRO A 79 -9.13 -9.14 -22.64
CA PRO A 79 -9.21 -10.54 -22.24
C PRO A 79 -7.81 -11.04 -21.91
N ASP A 80 -7.69 -11.79 -20.82
CA ASP A 80 -6.46 -12.49 -20.46
C ASP A 80 -6.13 -13.44 -21.63
N ASP A 81 -5.13 -13.08 -22.44
CA ASP A 81 -4.69 -13.93 -23.54
C ASP A 81 -4.19 -15.25 -22.96
N LYS A 82 -4.71 -16.36 -23.50
CA LYS A 82 -4.28 -17.72 -23.17
C LYS A 82 -2.89 -18.04 -23.71
#